data_AF-A0A6A5F356-F1
#
_entry.id   AF-A0A6A5F356-F1
#
_cell.length_a   1.000
_cell.length_b   1.000
_cell.length_c   1.000
_cell.angle_alpha   90.00
_cell.angle_beta   90.00
_cell.angle_gamma   90.00
#
_symmetry.space_group_name_H-M   'P 1'
#
loop_
_entity.id
_entity.type
_entity.pdbx_description
1 polymer ?
#
loop_
_entity_poly.entity_id
_entity_poly.type
_entity_poly.pdbx_seq_one_letter_code
_entity_poly.pdbx_strand_id
1 'polypeptide(L)'
;MGELTAFLLLLVATLTLSSEVPADDSVGLLTEPQVAMFCGKLNMHINVQSGKWESDPSGTKSCIGTKEGILQYCQEVYPELQITNVVEANQPVSIQNWCKKGRKQCRSHTHIVVPYRCLVGEFVSDALLVPDKCKFLHQERMDQCESHLHWHTVAKESCGDRSKNLHDYGMLLPCGIDRFRGVEFVCCPAEAERESDSTELEGEESDVWWGGAETEYSDNSMSRPGDTEPVTAEDEEAETFERDDNGDGEEDVGDDEEEEEEEEEEEEDDDGKTTT
;
A
#
# COMPACT_ATOMS: atom_id res chain seq x y z
N MET A 1 1.03 1.73 86.62
CA MET A 1 2.21 1.87 85.74
C MET A 1 2.06 0.84 84.63
N GLY A 2 2.38 1.21 83.39
CA GLY A 2 2.19 0.34 82.21
C GLY A 2 0.91 0.63 81.40
N GLU A 3 1.03 0.43 80.09
CA GLU A 3 -0.03 -0.04 79.17
C GLU A 3 -1.26 0.83 78.84
N LEU A 4 -1.19 2.17 78.94
CA LEU A 4 -2.19 3.05 78.28
C LEU A 4 -1.64 4.25 77.48
N THR A 5 -0.34 4.52 77.51
CA THR A 5 0.26 5.74 76.90
C THR A 5 1.08 5.46 75.63
N ALA A 6 0.72 4.44 74.85
CA ALA A 6 1.44 4.02 73.64
C ALA A 6 0.58 4.01 72.35
N PHE A 7 -0.71 4.35 72.42
CA PHE A 7 -1.65 4.32 71.29
C PHE A 7 -2.04 5.72 70.76
N LEU A 8 -1.24 6.76 71.03
CA LEU A 8 -1.49 8.12 70.55
C LEU A 8 -0.32 8.75 69.75
N LEU A 9 0.59 7.91 69.22
CA LEU A 9 1.71 8.33 68.34
C LEU A 9 1.73 7.52 67.03
N LEU A 10 0.55 7.24 66.48
CA LEU A 10 0.39 6.58 65.17
C LEU A 10 -0.58 7.33 64.23
N LEU A 11 -0.71 8.65 64.44
CA LEU A 11 -1.23 9.60 63.45
C LEU A 11 -0.08 10.26 62.68
N VAL A 12 0.82 9.44 62.14
CA VAL A 12 1.81 9.91 61.15
C VAL A 12 1.06 10.14 59.84
N ALA A 13 1.13 11.37 59.33
CA ALA A 13 0.25 11.83 58.26
C ALA A 13 0.37 10.99 56.98
N THR A 14 -0.67 10.21 56.67
CA THR A 14 -0.91 9.69 55.32
C THR A 14 -1.40 10.84 54.43
N LEU A 15 -0.50 11.76 54.11
CA LEU A 15 -0.70 12.70 53.01
C LEU A 15 -0.71 11.87 51.73
N THR A 16 -1.91 11.54 51.26
CA THR A 16 -2.12 11.04 49.91
C THR A 16 -1.74 12.15 48.94
N LEU A 17 -0.50 12.12 48.45
CA LEU A 17 -0.18 12.77 47.19
C LEU A 17 -1.01 12.08 46.12
N SER A 18 -2.18 12.65 45.84
CA SER A 18 -2.79 12.54 44.52
C SER A 18 -1.80 13.17 43.55
N SER A 19 -0.89 12.36 43.04
CA SER A 19 -0.13 12.70 41.85
C SER A 19 -1.16 12.70 40.72
N GLU A 20 -1.75 13.87 40.47
CA GLU A 20 -2.46 14.12 39.22
C GLU A 20 -1.45 13.90 38.11
N VAL A 21 -1.49 12.70 37.52
CA VAL A 21 -0.85 12.46 36.24
C VAL A 21 -1.47 13.48 35.30
N PRO A 22 -0.69 14.38 34.66
CA PRO A 22 -1.26 15.30 33.70
C PRO A 22 -1.90 14.45 32.61
N ALA A 23 -3.22 14.50 32.53
CA ALA A 23 -3.96 13.94 31.41
C ALA A 23 -3.55 14.78 30.20
N ASP A 24 -2.67 14.22 29.37
CA ASP A 24 -2.30 14.84 28.10
C ASP A 24 -3.46 14.65 27.12
N ASP A 25 -4.49 15.47 27.29
CA ASP A 25 -5.67 15.60 26.42
C ASP A 25 -5.30 16.14 25.01
N SER A 26 -4.01 16.15 24.66
CA SER A 26 -3.46 16.52 23.36
C SER A 26 -2.95 15.33 22.53
N VAL A 27 -3.28 14.08 22.89
CA VAL A 27 -3.40 12.99 21.89
C VAL A 27 -4.63 13.20 20.99
N GLY A 28 -4.62 14.34 20.28
CA GLY A 28 -5.39 14.51 19.05
C GLY A 28 -5.00 13.40 18.08
N LEU A 29 -5.99 12.83 17.40
CA LEU A 29 -5.88 11.54 16.72
C LEU A 29 -4.92 11.60 15.52
N LEU A 30 -3.62 11.41 15.79
CA LEU A 30 -2.55 11.53 14.82
C LEU A 30 -2.77 10.53 13.69
N THR A 31 -2.79 11.05 12.45
CA THR A 31 -2.82 10.20 11.27
C THR A 31 -1.47 9.48 11.17
N GLU A 32 -1.47 8.22 10.75
CA GLU A 32 -0.25 7.45 10.56
C GLU A 32 0.75 8.20 9.64
N PRO A 33 2.04 8.31 10.01
CA PRO A 33 3.05 8.88 9.14
C PRO A 33 3.27 7.97 7.91
N GLN A 34 3.03 8.53 6.72
CA GLN A 34 3.27 7.83 5.46
C GLN A 34 4.06 8.72 4.48
N VAL A 35 4.81 8.10 3.57
CA VAL A 35 5.51 8.79 2.47
C VAL A 35 5.10 8.20 1.13
N ALA A 36 5.00 9.04 0.10
CA ALA A 36 4.64 8.65 -1.25
C ALA A 36 5.62 9.25 -2.26
N MET A 37 5.91 8.50 -3.31
CA MET A 37 6.97 8.82 -4.26
C MET A 37 6.46 8.75 -5.69
N PHE A 38 6.92 9.67 -6.54
CA PHE A 38 6.72 9.61 -7.97
C PHE A 38 7.94 10.19 -8.69
N CYS A 39 8.55 9.44 -9.60
CA CYS A 39 9.81 9.84 -10.21
C CYS A 39 9.68 11.09 -11.10
N GLY A 40 10.70 11.96 -11.06
CA GLY A 40 10.66 13.28 -11.73
C GLY A 40 9.80 14.33 -11.01
N LYS A 41 9.27 14.00 -9.83
CA LYS A 41 8.57 14.92 -8.92
C LYS A 41 9.24 14.89 -7.55
N LEU A 42 8.85 15.83 -6.68
CA LEU A 42 9.23 15.75 -5.27
C LEU A 42 8.41 14.67 -4.56
N ASN A 43 8.99 14.08 -3.52
CA ASN A 43 8.27 13.15 -2.65
C ASN A 43 7.16 13.88 -1.88
N MET A 44 6.16 13.14 -1.44
CA MET A 44 5.03 13.62 -0.64
C MET A 44 4.99 12.87 0.69
N HIS A 45 4.41 13.48 1.72
CA HIS A 45 4.28 12.89 3.06
C HIS A 45 2.96 13.30 3.72
N ILE A 46 2.47 12.54 4.71
CA ILE A 46 1.28 12.90 5.48
C ILE A 46 1.67 13.80 6.65
N ASN A 47 1.14 15.03 6.66
CA ASN A 47 1.15 15.89 7.84
C ASN A 47 0.26 15.27 8.93
N VAL A 48 0.87 14.63 9.93
CA VAL A 48 0.18 13.74 10.89
C VAL A 48 -0.90 14.43 11.74
N GLN A 49 -0.79 15.74 11.96
CA GLN A 49 -1.79 16.55 12.68
C GLN A 49 -2.98 16.97 11.81
N SER A 50 -2.86 16.97 10.48
CA SER A 50 -3.93 17.42 9.57
C SER A 50 -4.44 16.38 8.57
N GLY A 51 -3.79 15.21 8.49
CA GLY A 51 -4.15 14.10 7.60
C GLY A 51 -3.95 14.41 6.10
N LYS A 52 -3.13 15.40 5.75
CA LYS A 52 -2.97 15.90 4.37
C LYS A 52 -1.61 15.58 3.78
N TRP A 53 -1.60 15.34 2.47
CA TRP A 53 -0.37 15.16 1.70
C TRP A 53 0.33 16.50 1.45
N GLU A 54 1.52 16.65 2.00
CA GLU A 54 2.42 17.80 1.82
C GLU A 54 3.70 17.39 1.06
N SER A 55 4.32 18.31 0.34
CA SER A 55 5.54 18.03 -0.44
C SER A 55 6.77 17.95 0.45
N ASP A 56 7.81 17.26 -0.02
CA ASP A 56 9.16 17.21 0.57
C ASP A 56 9.60 18.56 1.18
N PRO A 57 9.83 18.65 2.50
CA PRO A 57 10.21 19.89 3.18
C PRO A 57 11.50 20.51 2.65
N SER A 58 12.42 19.72 2.11
CA SER A 58 13.69 20.24 1.55
C SER A 58 13.52 20.86 0.16
N GLY A 59 12.46 20.54 -0.57
CA GLY A 59 12.26 20.95 -1.97
C GLY A 59 13.17 20.23 -2.98
N THR A 60 13.83 19.12 -2.61
CA THR A 60 14.89 18.46 -3.41
C THR A 60 14.78 16.94 -3.54
N LYS A 61 14.13 16.22 -2.62
CA LYS A 61 14.06 14.75 -2.60
C LYS A 61 13.00 14.24 -3.58
N SER A 62 13.39 13.22 -4.34
CA SER A 62 12.63 12.54 -5.39
C SER A 62 12.56 11.05 -5.07
N CYS A 63 11.86 10.27 -5.89
CA CYS A 63 11.69 8.83 -5.71
C CYS A 63 13.00 8.09 -5.36
N ILE A 64 12.90 7.11 -4.47
CA ILE A 64 14.00 6.37 -3.87
C ILE A 64 13.84 4.89 -4.21
N GLY A 65 14.91 4.24 -4.69
CA GLY A 65 14.89 2.86 -5.17
C GLY A 65 15.20 1.78 -4.12
N THR A 66 15.62 2.16 -2.91
CA THR A 66 16.03 1.24 -1.84
C THR A 66 15.19 1.42 -0.59
N LYS A 67 14.82 0.32 0.09
CA LYS A 67 13.94 0.34 1.27
C LYS A 67 14.62 1.07 2.44
N GLU A 68 15.93 0.94 2.54
CA GLU A 68 16.82 1.65 3.47
C GLU A 68 16.75 3.17 3.28
N GLY A 69 16.73 3.63 2.02
CA GLY A 69 16.62 5.05 1.70
C GLY A 69 15.22 5.62 1.98
N ILE A 70 14.17 4.79 1.85
CA ILE A 70 12.80 5.17 2.22
C ILE A 70 12.69 5.30 3.74
N LEU A 71 13.30 4.39 4.51
CA LEU A 71 13.39 4.51 5.97
C LEU A 71 14.15 5.78 6.40
N GLN A 72 15.29 6.08 5.78
CA GLN A 72 16.01 7.33 6.01
C GLN A 72 15.17 8.57 5.68
N TYR A 73 14.36 8.52 4.61
CA TYR A 73 13.47 9.63 4.24
C TYR A 73 12.29 9.79 5.22
N CYS A 74 11.69 8.70 5.71
CA CYS A 74 10.74 8.76 6.82
C CYS A 74 11.37 9.43 8.07
N GLN A 75 12.62 9.10 8.42
CA GLN A 75 13.33 9.69 9.56
C GLN A 75 13.69 11.17 9.36
N GLU A 76 13.99 11.59 8.13
CA GLU A 76 14.24 12.99 7.76
C GLU A 76 12.96 13.85 7.81
N VAL A 77 11.82 13.29 7.40
CA VAL A 77 10.52 13.98 7.34
C VAL A 77 9.81 14.00 8.69
N TYR A 78 9.96 12.95 9.50
CA TYR A 78 9.33 12.81 10.81
C TYR A 78 10.36 12.77 11.95
N PRO A 79 11.19 13.81 12.16
CA PRO A 79 12.29 13.78 13.13
C PRO A 79 11.83 13.70 14.60
N GLU A 80 10.56 14.00 14.87
CA GLU A 80 9.93 13.86 16.20
C GLU A 80 9.38 12.45 16.46
N LEU A 81 9.33 11.58 15.44
CA LEU A 81 8.85 10.21 15.54
C LEU A 81 10.01 9.22 15.43
N GLN A 82 10.05 8.23 16.32
CA GLN A 82 11.09 7.20 16.31
C GLN A 82 10.81 6.15 15.22
N ILE A 83 10.99 6.50 13.94
CA ILE A 83 10.74 5.57 12.83
C ILE A 83 11.82 4.47 12.83
N THR A 84 11.40 3.21 12.93
CA THR A 84 12.28 2.03 13.01
C THR A 84 12.25 1.17 11.75
N ASN A 85 11.14 1.15 11.02
CA ASN A 85 10.97 0.35 9.81
C ASN A 85 9.99 1.04 8.82
N VAL A 86 9.84 0.50 7.62
CA VAL A 86 8.85 0.91 6.63
C VAL A 86 8.15 -0.32 6.05
N VAL A 87 6.92 -0.14 5.58
CA VAL A 87 6.14 -1.18 4.88
C VAL A 87 5.29 -0.57 3.77
N GLU A 88 5.09 -1.29 2.67
CA GLU A 88 4.14 -0.86 1.63
C GLU A 88 2.69 -0.88 2.16
N ALA A 89 1.87 0.09 1.77
CA ALA A 89 0.45 0.11 2.18
C ALA A 89 -0.39 -0.82 1.30
N ASN A 90 -1.39 -1.48 1.91
CA ASN A 90 -2.24 -2.48 1.27
C ASN A 90 -3.05 -1.97 0.06
N GLN A 91 -3.24 -0.66 -0.06
CA GLN A 91 -4.06 -0.01 -1.08
C GLN A 91 -3.38 1.23 -1.68
N PRO A 92 -3.52 1.47 -2.99
CA PRO A 92 -2.99 2.67 -3.63
C PRO A 92 -3.85 3.92 -3.31
N VAL A 93 -3.19 5.08 -3.22
CA VAL A 93 -3.82 6.37 -2.89
C VAL A 93 -3.69 7.36 -4.05
N SER A 94 -4.65 8.28 -4.15
CA SER A 94 -4.77 9.24 -5.26
C SER A 94 -4.34 10.65 -4.81
N ILE A 95 -3.10 11.04 -5.13
CA ILE A 95 -2.45 12.27 -4.65
C ILE A 95 -2.44 13.35 -5.75
N GLN A 96 -2.85 14.56 -5.39
CA GLN A 96 -2.91 15.73 -6.27
C GLN A 96 -1.74 16.70 -6.01
N ASN A 97 -1.59 17.74 -6.85
CA ASN A 97 -0.72 18.89 -6.60
C ASN A 97 0.77 18.60 -6.36
N TRP A 98 1.29 17.49 -6.89
CA TRP A 98 2.72 17.16 -6.82
C TRP A 98 3.62 18.30 -7.33
N CYS A 99 4.69 18.60 -6.59
CA CYS A 99 5.72 19.56 -6.96
C CYS A 99 6.76 18.95 -7.92
N LYS A 100 7.39 19.77 -8.77
CA LYS A 100 8.58 19.38 -9.54
C LYS A 100 9.84 19.93 -8.86
N LYS A 101 10.94 19.17 -8.85
CA LYS A 101 12.23 19.60 -8.29
C LYS A 101 12.63 20.98 -8.85
N GLY A 102 12.98 21.90 -7.96
CA GLY A 102 13.34 23.28 -8.32
C GLY A 102 12.20 24.21 -8.77
N ARG A 103 10.92 23.78 -8.77
CA ARG A 103 9.78 24.63 -9.17
C ARG A 103 8.81 24.87 -8.02
N LYS A 104 8.64 26.15 -7.65
CA LYS A 104 7.70 26.61 -6.59
C LYS A 104 6.20 26.40 -6.92
N GLN A 105 5.83 26.13 -8.18
CA GLN A 105 4.43 26.00 -8.59
C GLN A 105 4.02 24.52 -8.70
N CYS A 106 3.39 24.00 -7.65
CA CYS A 106 2.94 22.61 -7.58
C CYS A 106 1.55 22.44 -8.21
N ARG A 107 1.51 22.51 -9.55
CA ARG A 107 0.31 22.21 -10.36
C ARG A 107 0.60 21.01 -11.26
N SER A 108 0.42 19.82 -10.70
CA SER A 108 0.47 18.54 -11.41
C SER A 108 -0.93 17.96 -11.52
N HIS A 109 -1.17 17.14 -12.56
CA HIS A 109 -2.26 16.16 -12.54
C HIS A 109 -2.09 15.19 -11.36
N THR A 110 -3.21 14.57 -10.97
CA THR A 110 -3.30 13.52 -9.96
C THR A 110 -2.47 12.29 -10.35
N HIS A 111 -1.90 11.61 -9.37
CA HIS A 111 -1.28 10.29 -9.54
C HIS A 111 -1.84 9.29 -8.54
N ILE A 112 -2.04 8.07 -8.99
CA ILE A 112 -2.32 6.91 -8.16
C ILE A 112 -0.97 6.26 -7.86
N VAL A 113 -0.64 6.08 -6.57
CA VAL A 113 0.63 5.51 -6.09
C VAL A 113 0.39 4.65 -4.87
N VAL A 114 1.21 3.61 -4.65
CA VAL A 114 1.25 2.90 -3.37
C VAL A 114 2.16 3.69 -2.43
N PRO A 115 1.68 4.16 -1.26
CA PRO A 115 2.50 4.83 -0.26
C PRO A 115 3.22 3.81 0.63
N TYR A 116 4.25 4.28 1.33
CA TYR A 116 4.94 3.56 2.38
C TYR A 116 4.51 4.09 3.74
N ARG A 117 4.17 3.19 4.66
CA ARG A 117 3.88 3.48 6.07
C ARG A 117 5.21 3.53 6.83
N CYS A 118 5.44 4.60 7.60
CA CYS A 118 6.64 4.79 8.40
C CYS A 118 6.39 4.25 9.81
N LEU A 119 6.86 3.03 10.11
CA LEU A 119 6.53 2.34 11.36
C LEU A 119 7.30 2.94 12.55
N VAL A 120 6.55 3.33 13.58
CA VAL A 120 7.05 4.07 14.75
C VAL A 120 7.31 3.12 15.92
N GLY A 121 8.50 3.20 16.52
CA GLY A 121 8.83 2.50 17.76
C GLY A 121 9.01 0.99 17.61
N GLU A 122 8.66 0.24 18.66
CA GLU A 122 8.63 -1.22 18.62
C GLU A 122 7.47 -1.71 17.74
N PHE A 123 7.70 -2.78 16.97
CA PHE A 123 6.70 -3.28 16.04
C PHE A 123 5.50 -3.89 16.77
N VAL A 124 4.32 -3.35 16.49
CA VAL A 124 3.01 -3.92 16.84
C VAL A 124 2.30 -4.23 15.52
N SER A 125 1.60 -5.35 15.44
CA SER A 125 0.88 -5.74 14.23
C SER A 125 -0.46 -5.00 14.09
N ASP A 126 -1.07 -5.06 12.91
CA ASP A 126 -2.21 -4.22 12.56
C ASP A 126 -3.52 -4.76 13.14
N ALA A 127 -4.33 -3.88 13.75
CA ALA A 127 -5.62 -4.24 14.32
C ALA A 127 -6.70 -4.45 13.24
N LEU A 128 -6.61 -5.56 12.50
CA LEU A 128 -7.52 -5.90 11.40
C LEU A 128 -8.97 -6.01 11.88
N LEU A 129 -9.89 -5.35 11.17
CA LEU A 129 -11.32 -5.48 11.39
C LEU A 129 -11.85 -6.79 10.78
N VAL A 130 -12.70 -7.50 11.51
CA VAL A 130 -13.31 -8.77 11.09
C VAL A 130 -14.82 -8.59 10.94
N PRO A 131 -15.36 -8.38 9.73
CA PRO A 131 -16.80 -8.28 9.52
C PRO A 131 -17.52 -9.61 9.75
N ASP A 132 -18.85 -9.54 9.86
CA ASP A 132 -19.70 -10.73 9.99
C ASP A 132 -19.48 -11.73 8.84
N LYS A 133 -19.56 -13.03 9.16
CA LYS A 133 -19.33 -14.18 8.25
C LYS A 133 -17.88 -14.31 7.71
N CYS A 134 -17.02 -13.32 7.93
CA CYS A 134 -15.59 -13.39 7.63
C CYS A 134 -14.83 -14.21 8.70
N LYS A 135 -13.56 -14.55 8.44
CA LYS A 135 -12.69 -15.25 9.38
C LYS A 135 -11.30 -14.65 9.38
N PHE A 136 -10.81 -14.29 10.56
CA PHE A 136 -9.41 -13.96 10.81
C PHE A 136 -8.55 -15.24 10.81
N LEU A 137 -7.38 -15.16 10.20
CA LEU A 137 -6.39 -16.21 10.05
C LEU A 137 -4.98 -15.58 10.14
N HIS A 138 -3.96 -16.39 10.41
CA HIS A 138 -2.57 -15.99 10.29
C HIS A 138 -1.68 -17.15 9.87
N GLN A 139 -0.51 -16.85 9.33
CA GLN A 139 0.53 -17.82 9.03
C GLN A 139 1.92 -17.21 9.32
N GLU A 140 2.74 -17.95 10.06
CA GLU A 140 4.11 -17.59 10.41
C GLU A 140 5.11 -18.68 9.98
N ARG A 141 6.34 -18.29 9.65
CA ARG A 141 7.45 -19.15 9.21
C ARG A 141 8.77 -18.58 9.71
N MET A 142 9.22 -19.06 10.88
CA MET A 142 10.41 -18.52 11.58
C MET A 142 11.74 -18.70 10.82
N ASP A 143 11.76 -19.61 9.85
CA ASP A 143 12.87 -19.90 8.93
C ASP A 143 12.96 -18.92 7.75
N GLN A 144 11.86 -18.26 7.36
CA GLN A 144 11.75 -17.40 6.18
C GLN A 144 11.73 -15.91 6.55
N CYS A 145 12.04 -15.02 5.59
CA CYS A 145 12.15 -13.57 5.82
C CYS A 145 11.79 -12.78 4.55
N GLU A 146 10.51 -12.82 4.19
CA GLU A 146 10.00 -12.40 2.88
C GLU A 146 9.40 -11.00 2.87
N SER A 147 9.16 -10.47 1.68
CA SER A 147 8.61 -9.13 1.45
C SER A 147 7.10 -9.07 1.67
N HIS A 148 6.58 -7.85 1.84
CA HIS A 148 5.13 -7.58 1.91
C HIS A 148 4.33 -8.22 0.77
N LEU A 149 4.81 -8.13 -0.47
CA LEU A 149 4.15 -8.73 -1.64
C LEU A 149 4.06 -10.26 -1.58
N HIS A 150 5.07 -10.95 -1.05
CA HIS A 150 5.02 -12.41 -0.84
C HIS A 150 3.91 -12.76 0.16
N TRP A 151 3.89 -12.07 1.30
CA TRP A 151 2.92 -12.29 2.37
C TRP A 151 1.48 -11.95 1.96
N HIS A 152 1.27 -10.88 1.19
CA HIS A 152 0.00 -10.58 0.53
C HIS A 152 -0.44 -11.74 -0.39
N THR A 153 0.47 -12.32 -1.17
CA THR A 153 0.18 -13.44 -2.07
C THR A 153 -0.24 -14.68 -1.29
N VAL A 154 0.50 -15.04 -0.23
CA VAL A 154 0.16 -16.16 0.67
C VAL A 154 -1.21 -15.99 1.33
N ALA A 155 -1.53 -14.78 1.83
CA ALA A 155 -2.85 -14.48 2.40
C ALA A 155 -3.98 -14.61 1.37
N LYS A 156 -3.75 -14.13 0.14
CA LYS A 156 -4.71 -14.19 -0.97
C LYS A 156 -5.00 -15.62 -1.41
N GLU A 157 -3.96 -16.44 -1.57
CA GLU A 157 -4.07 -17.87 -1.91
C GLU A 157 -4.82 -18.62 -0.81
N SER A 158 -4.49 -18.39 0.47
CA SER A 158 -5.14 -19.06 1.60
C SER A 158 -6.64 -18.73 1.78
N CYS A 159 -7.11 -17.58 1.26
CA CYS A 159 -8.53 -17.30 1.10
C CYS A 159 -9.12 -17.98 -0.16
N GLY A 160 -8.40 -17.94 -1.29
CA GLY A 160 -8.82 -18.52 -2.57
C GLY A 160 -9.09 -20.03 -2.49
N ASP A 161 -8.23 -20.79 -1.82
CA ASP A 161 -8.38 -22.23 -1.51
C ASP A 161 -9.69 -22.57 -0.77
N ARG A 162 -10.35 -21.56 -0.19
CA ARG A 162 -11.57 -21.68 0.61
C ARG A 162 -12.79 -21.08 -0.08
N SER A 163 -12.69 -20.77 -1.38
CA SER A 163 -13.68 -20.03 -2.16
C SER A 163 -14.02 -18.65 -1.57
N LYS A 164 -13.03 -18.00 -0.92
CA LYS A 164 -13.21 -16.72 -0.23
C LYS A 164 -12.30 -15.63 -0.78
N ASN A 165 -12.76 -14.39 -0.62
CA ASN A 165 -11.96 -13.21 -0.98
C ASN A 165 -11.14 -12.76 0.23
N LEU A 166 -9.89 -12.36 -0.02
CA LEU A 166 -9.09 -11.60 0.94
C LEU A 166 -9.72 -10.22 1.12
N HIS A 167 -9.99 -9.84 2.37
CA HIS A 167 -10.62 -8.56 2.72
C HIS A 167 -9.58 -7.53 3.18
N ASP A 168 -8.72 -7.93 4.12
CA ASP A 168 -7.59 -7.12 4.61
C ASP A 168 -6.49 -8.03 5.18
N TYR A 169 -5.28 -7.49 5.36
CA TYR A 169 -4.10 -8.21 5.86
C TYR A 169 -3.08 -7.31 6.56
N GLY A 170 -2.34 -7.87 7.52
CA GLY A 170 -1.29 -7.21 8.28
C GLY A 170 -0.01 -8.05 8.24
N MET A 171 1.16 -7.40 8.35
CA MET A 171 2.43 -8.11 8.43
C MET A 171 2.72 -8.59 9.85
N LEU A 172 3.40 -9.71 10.00
CA LEU A 172 3.83 -10.24 11.30
C LEU A 172 5.36 -10.41 11.39
N LEU A 173 5.89 -10.17 12.59
CA LEU A 173 7.26 -10.53 12.99
C LEU A 173 8.33 -9.97 12.02
N PRO A 174 8.68 -8.67 12.08
CA PRO A 174 9.72 -8.09 11.23
C PRO A 174 11.08 -8.78 11.45
N CYS A 175 11.76 -9.05 10.34
CA CYS A 175 13.09 -9.67 10.30
C CYS A 175 14.12 -8.84 9.53
N GLY A 176 13.69 -7.74 8.90
CA GLY A 176 14.52 -6.77 8.21
C GLY A 176 13.71 -5.51 7.86
N ILE A 177 14.32 -4.62 7.08
CA ILE A 177 13.62 -3.44 6.55
C ILE A 177 12.64 -3.91 5.47
N ASP A 178 11.35 -3.62 5.63
CA ASP A 178 10.25 -4.12 4.78
C ASP A 178 10.29 -5.65 4.54
N ARG A 179 10.67 -6.42 5.57
CA ARG A 179 10.73 -7.88 5.56
C ARG A 179 10.19 -8.50 6.85
N PHE A 180 9.42 -9.57 6.69
CA PHE A 180 8.54 -10.14 7.70
C PHE A 180 8.58 -11.67 7.70
N ARG A 181 8.21 -12.29 8.83
CA ARG A 181 8.15 -13.76 8.98
C ARG A 181 6.74 -14.34 8.99
N GLY A 182 5.72 -13.50 8.80
CA GLY A 182 4.34 -13.97 8.71
C GLY A 182 3.36 -12.91 8.22
N VAL A 183 2.10 -13.33 8.14
CA VAL A 183 0.96 -12.51 7.74
C VAL A 183 -0.26 -12.87 8.58
N GLU A 184 -1.03 -11.87 9.00
CA GLU A 184 -2.39 -12.02 9.51
C GLU A 184 -3.38 -11.45 8.49
N PHE A 185 -4.56 -12.04 8.38
CA PHE A 185 -5.49 -11.72 7.29
C PHE A 185 -6.93 -12.13 7.56
N VAL A 186 -7.86 -11.49 6.85
CA VAL A 186 -9.30 -11.72 6.98
C VAL A 186 -9.87 -12.23 5.66
N CYS A 187 -10.43 -13.44 5.66
CA CYS A 187 -11.12 -14.02 4.51
C CYS A 187 -12.64 -13.87 4.64
N CYS A 188 -13.27 -13.14 3.72
CA CYS A 188 -14.72 -12.95 3.64
C CYS A 188 -15.37 -13.85 2.57
N PRO A 189 -16.67 -14.22 2.69
CA PRO A 189 -17.44 -14.85 1.62
C PRO A 189 -17.28 -14.13 0.27
N ALA A 190 -17.29 -14.86 -0.83
CA ALA A 190 -17.26 -14.25 -2.16
C ALA A 190 -18.53 -13.43 -2.40
N GLU A 191 -18.44 -12.36 -3.20
CA GLU A 191 -19.49 -11.34 -3.26
C GLU A 191 -20.87 -11.86 -3.70
N ALA A 192 -20.90 -12.93 -4.50
CA ALA A 192 -22.11 -13.61 -4.96
C ALA A 192 -22.87 -14.37 -3.86
N GLU A 193 -22.22 -14.75 -2.75
CA GLU A 193 -22.88 -15.42 -1.61
C GLU A 193 -23.62 -14.43 -0.69
N ARG A 194 -23.44 -13.11 -0.91
CA ARG A 194 -24.02 -12.06 -0.06
C ARG A 194 -25.47 -11.73 -0.42
N GLU A 195 -25.80 -11.77 -1.72
CA GLU A 195 -27.11 -11.40 -2.22
C GLU A 195 -28.16 -12.47 -1.90
N SER A 196 -27.76 -13.75 -1.97
CA SER A 196 -28.58 -14.93 -1.69
C SER A 196 -29.07 -15.08 -0.25
N ASP A 197 -28.56 -14.28 0.68
CA ASP A 197 -28.86 -14.34 2.12
C ASP A 197 -29.53 -13.04 2.62
N SER A 198 -30.12 -12.28 1.70
CA SER A 198 -30.85 -11.03 1.98
C SER A 198 -32.38 -11.15 1.82
N THR A 199 -32.88 -12.34 1.48
CA THR A 199 -34.27 -12.58 1.05
C THR A 199 -35.17 -13.31 2.06
N GLU A 200 -34.78 -13.42 3.34
CA GLU A 200 -35.58 -14.11 4.38
C GLU A 200 -36.10 -13.18 5.50
N LEU A 201 -36.45 -11.92 5.19
CA LEU A 201 -37.06 -10.97 6.14
C LEU A 201 -38.26 -10.15 5.58
N GLU A 202 -39.06 -10.71 4.68
CA GLU A 202 -40.42 -10.20 4.42
C GLU A 202 -41.47 -11.30 4.60
N GLY A 203 -42.33 -11.12 5.59
CA GLY A 203 -43.62 -11.77 5.71
C GLY A 203 -44.76 -10.78 5.44
N GLU A 204 -46.00 -11.22 5.65
CA GLU A 204 -47.23 -10.40 5.57
C GLU A 204 -47.67 -9.96 4.15
N GLU A 205 -48.40 -10.87 3.51
CA GLU A 205 -49.60 -10.65 2.68
C GLU A 205 -49.88 -9.25 2.07
N SER A 206 -49.87 -9.15 0.73
CA SER A 206 -50.81 -8.26 0.02
C SER A 206 -51.15 -8.72 -1.41
N ASP A 207 -52.36 -9.26 -1.59
CA ASP A 207 -52.94 -9.54 -2.90
C ASP A 207 -53.31 -8.24 -3.65
N VAL A 208 -52.49 -7.81 -4.61
CA VAL A 208 -52.83 -6.69 -5.53
C VAL A 208 -52.77 -7.15 -6.99
N TRP A 209 -53.85 -7.80 -7.42
CA TRP A 209 -53.99 -8.41 -8.74
C TRP A 209 -54.53 -7.41 -9.78
N TRP A 210 -53.68 -6.98 -10.72
CA TRP A 210 -54.08 -6.19 -11.89
C TRP A 210 -54.02 -7.03 -13.18
N GLY A 211 -55.05 -7.85 -13.41
CA GLY A 211 -55.25 -8.54 -14.70
C GLY A 211 -55.69 -7.58 -15.81
N GLY A 212 -55.26 -7.81 -17.06
CA GLY A 212 -55.30 -6.77 -18.10
C GLY A 212 -55.33 -7.17 -19.58
N ALA A 213 -55.82 -8.36 -19.93
CA ALA A 213 -56.14 -8.83 -21.30
C ALA A 213 -54.97 -9.17 -22.26
N GLU A 214 -55.31 -9.99 -23.27
CA GLU A 214 -54.44 -10.75 -24.17
C GLU A 214 -54.97 -10.65 -25.62
N THR A 215 -54.12 -10.61 -26.66
CA THR A 215 -54.44 -11.04 -28.05
C THR A 215 -53.19 -11.32 -28.91
N GLU A 216 -52.70 -12.57 -28.87
CA GLU A 216 -52.73 -13.55 -29.98
C GLU A 216 -52.16 -13.27 -31.42
N TYR A 217 -51.21 -14.15 -31.80
CA TYR A 217 -50.96 -14.84 -33.10
C TYR A 217 -50.49 -14.16 -34.41
N SER A 218 -49.29 -14.56 -34.88
CA SER A 218 -49.04 -15.51 -36.02
C SER A 218 -47.53 -15.52 -36.34
N ASP A 219 -46.74 -16.57 -36.08
CA ASP A 219 -46.60 -17.87 -36.76
C ASP A 219 -46.14 -17.81 -38.24
N ASN A 220 -44.88 -18.21 -38.49
CA ASN A 220 -44.34 -18.96 -39.65
C ASN A 220 -42.78 -18.93 -39.71
N SER A 221 -41.98 -19.97 -40.04
CA SER A 221 -42.10 -21.44 -39.89
C SER A 221 -40.76 -22.14 -40.28
N MET A 222 -40.66 -23.46 -40.04
CA MET A 222 -39.81 -24.50 -40.71
C MET A 222 -38.25 -24.53 -40.70
N SER A 223 -37.73 -25.62 -40.12
CA SER A 223 -36.80 -26.62 -40.73
C SER A 223 -35.26 -26.64 -40.50
N ARG A 224 -34.85 -27.77 -39.91
CA ARG A 224 -33.55 -28.49 -39.77
C ARG A 224 -33.21 -29.30 -41.07
N PRO A 225 -32.15 -30.16 -41.15
CA PRO A 225 -30.82 -30.26 -40.46
C PRO A 225 -29.62 -30.59 -41.44
N GLY A 226 -28.45 -30.99 -40.90
CA GLY A 226 -27.36 -31.72 -41.58
C GLY A 226 -25.96 -31.09 -41.39
N ASP A 227 -24.84 -31.80 -41.20
CA ASP A 227 -24.63 -33.25 -41.02
C ASP A 227 -23.30 -33.58 -40.26
N THR A 228 -23.01 -34.87 -40.08
CA THR A 228 -22.02 -35.54 -39.17
C THR A 228 -20.51 -35.25 -39.31
N GLU A 229 -19.81 -35.19 -38.16
CA GLU A 229 -18.77 -36.12 -37.61
C GLU A 229 -17.98 -37.09 -38.55
N PRO A 230 -16.82 -37.66 -38.14
CA PRO A 230 -15.88 -37.36 -37.02
C PRO A 230 -14.46 -37.03 -37.61
N VAL A 231 -13.24 -37.31 -37.10
CA VAL A 231 -12.55 -38.05 -35.99
C VAL A 231 -11.21 -37.26 -35.69
N THR A 232 -10.23 -37.60 -34.83
CA THR A 232 -9.78 -38.84 -34.13
C THR A 232 -9.10 -38.47 -32.77
N ALA A 233 -8.35 -39.40 -32.14
CA ALA A 233 -7.41 -39.17 -31.02
C ALA A 233 -6.09 -39.93 -31.25
N GLU A 234 -5.02 -39.61 -30.50
CA GLU A 234 -4.02 -40.51 -29.84
C GLU A 234 -3.33 -39.71 -28.70
N ASP A 235 -2.64 -40.38 -27.75
CA ASP A 235 -2.21 -39.87 -26.42
C ASP A 235 -0.68 -40.02 -26.15
N GLU A 236 -0.25 -39.60 -24.94
CA GLU A 236 0.96 -39.99 -24.16
C GLU A 236 2.23 -39.08 -24.09
N GLU A 237 2.35 -38.39 -22.94
CA GLU A 237 3.44 -38.48 -21.93
C GLU A 237 4.93 -38.06 -22.17
N ALA A 238 5.41 -37.27 -21.19
CA ALA A 238 6.70 -37.35 -20.47
C ALA A 238 8.04 -36.74 -21.00
N GLU A 239 8.54 -35.76 -20.20
CA GLU A 239 9.93 -35.56 -19.73
C GLU A 239 11.11 -35.38 -20.71
N THR A 240 11.76 -34.20 -20.68
CA THR A 240 13.12 -34.03 -20.07
C THR A 240 13.60 -32.56 -20.09
N PHE A 241 14.53 -32.23 -19.18
CA PHE A 241 15.21 -30.94 -19.04
C PHE A 241 16.59 -30.96 -19.73
N GLU A 242 17.16 -29.79 -20.04
CA GLU A 242 18.61 -29.42 -20.01
C GLU A 242 18.71 -27.87 -20.14
N ARG A 243 19.90 -27.26 -20.08
CA ARG A 243 20.09 -25.86 -19.65
C ARG A 243 21.22 -25.09 -20.37
N ASP A 244 21.02 -23.77 -20.55
CA ASP A 244 21.96 -22.66 -20.91
C ASP A 244 22.97 -22.83 -22.08
N ASP A 245 23.03 -21.83 -22.98
CA ASP A 245 24.15 -20.82 -23.05
C ASP A 245 24.51 -20.34 -24.48
N ASN A 246 24.88 -19.04 -24.60
CA ASN A 246 25.48 -18.29 -25.74
C ASN A 246 24.77 -18.26 -27.12
N GLY A 247 25.11 -17.23 -27.93
CA GLY A 247 25.05 -17.38 -29.40
C GLY A 247 24.71 -16.18 -30.31
N ASP A 248 25.18 -14.98 -29.98
CA ASP A 248 25.47 -13.79 -30.86
C ASP A 248 24.95 -13.68 -32.32
N GLY A 249 24.59 -12.45 -32.73
CA GLY A 249 24.17 -12.08 -34.09
C GLY A 249 23.06 -11.01 -34.13
N GLU A 250 23.08 -9.99 -35.00
CA GLU A 250 24.05 -9.63 -36.05
C GLU A 250 24.32 -8.11 -36.06
N GLU A 251 25.37 -7.70 -36.78
CA GLU A 251 25.82 -6.30 -36.93
C GLU A 251 24.93 -5.50 -37.89
N ASP A 252 24.86 -4.17 -37.70
CA ASP A 252 24.57 -3.21 -38.79
C ASP A 252 25.48 -1.97 -38.64
N VAL A 253 25.79 -1.35 -39.78
CA VAL A 253 26.89 -0.38 -39.98
C VAL A 253 26.27 0.84 -40.66
N GLY A 254 26.34 2.07 -40.14
CA GLY A 254 27.53 2.80 -39.70
C GLY A 254 27.75 3.95 -40.69
N ASP A 255 27.75 5.19 -40.20
CA ASP A 255 28.07 6.43 -40.95
C ASP A 255 28.28 7.52 -39.87
N ASP A 256 29.55 7.82 -39.55
CA ASP A 256 30.27 9.06 -39.87
C ASP A 256 29.46 10.41 -39.86
N GLU A 257 30.03 11.56 -39.49
CA GLU A 257 31.44 11.89 -39.20
C GLU A 257 31.56 13.07 -38.20
N GLU A 258 32.80 13.46 -37.89
CA GLU A 258 33.21 14.47 -36.90
C GLU A 258 33.26 15.91 -37.47
N GLU A 259 32.89 16.91 -36.67
CA GLU A 259 33.36 18.31 -36.74
C GLU A 259 33.23 18.88 -35.31
N GLU A 260 34.15 19.60 -34.67
CA GLU A 260 35.60 19.83 -34.73
C GLU A 260 35.88 20.75 -33.49
N GLU A 261 37.11 20.86 -33.01
CA GLU A 261 37.47 21.79 -31.92
C GLU A 261 38.00 23.12 -32.49
N GLU A 262 37.71 24.27 -31.87
CA GLU A 262 38.50 25.50 -32.06
C GLU A 262 38.93 26.07 -30.69
N GLU A 263 40.16 26.60 -30.65
CA GLU A 263 40.94 26.86 -29.43
C GLU A 263 40.74 28.27 -28.84
N GLU A 264 41.42 28.52 -27.72
CA GLU A 264 41.51 29.81 -27.03
C GLU A 264 42.45 30.80 -27.75
N GLU A 265 42.13 32.10 -27.74
CA GLU A 265 43.16 33.15 -27.60
C GLU A 265 42.68 34.22 -26.60
N GLU A 266 43.49 34.49 -25.58
CA GLU A 266 43.46 35.75 -24.83
C GLU A 266 44.32 36.80 -25.56
N GLU A 267 44.08 38.10 -25.32
CA GLU A 267 45.14 39.10 -25.06
C GLU A 267 44.48 40.44 -24.64
N GLU A 268 45.27 41.31 -23.99
CA GLU A 268 44.78 42.58 -23.42
C GLU A 268 44.91 43.80 -24.38
N ASP A 269 44.41 44.94 -23.87
CA ASP A 269 45.06 46.27 -23.92
C ASP A 269 44.64 47.40 -24.92
N ASP A 270 44.92 48.60 -24.41
CA ASP A 270 45.01 49.97 -24.96
C ASP A 270 43.77 50.89 -25.22
N ASP A 271 43.99 52.12 -24.76
CA ASP A 271 43.13 53.30 -24.65
C ASP A 271 43.03 54.07 -25.99
N GLY A 272 41.82 54.43 -26.48
CA GLY A 272 41.63 54.60 -27.94
C GLY A 272 40.77 55.74 -28.52
N LYS A 273 40.28 56.71 -27.72
CA LYS A 273 39.88 58.09 -28.12
C LYS A 273 39.53 58.42 -29.60
N THR A 274 38.33 58.97 -29.89
CA THR A 274 38.04 60.27 -30.61
C THR A 274 36.65 60.33 -31.30
N THR A 275 35.93 61.47 -31.16
CA THR A 275 34.71 61.93 -31.91
C THR A 275 33.45 61.04 -31.89
N THR A 276 32.24 61.59 -31.70
CA THR A 276 31.72 62.87 -32.24
C THR A 276 31.01 63.71 -31.18
#